data_AF-A0A6G1INN8-F1
#
_entry.id   AF-A0A6G1INN8-F1
#
_cell.length_a   1.000
_cell.length_b   1.000
_cell.length_c   1.000
_cell.angle_alpha   90.00
_cell.angle_beta   90.00
_cell.angle_gamma   90.00
#
_symmetry.space_group_name_H-M   'P 1'
#
loop_
_entity.id
_entity.type
_entity.pdbx_description
1 polymer ?
#
loop_
_entity_poly.entity_id
_entity_poly.type
_entity_poly.pdbx_seq_one_letter_code
_entity_poly.pdbx_strand_id
1 'polypeptide(L)'
;MGHLVELSRQILHHAQALESQLEAAAAPQPSLTSGGPALYPTPSTHPQIFTTRSTLVDASKEMCQLALGPGDALRSMIGSEKIELFTLNAIDRLGVCKHVPPFPSSISVKKLAQGISVQPEILERLLRFAGSMNLFNVVNEQVSHTALSEAQSWQQSISQIFSVFSS
;
A
#
# COMPACT_ATOMS: atom_id res chain seq x y z
N MET A 1 27.20 5.88 19.45
CA MET A 1 26.45 4.92 18.62
C MET A 1 25.61 5.72 17.64
N GLY A 2 25.58 5.37 16.35
CA GLY A 2 24.87 6.16 15.34
C GLY A 2 23.35 6.00 15.42
N HIS A 3 22.60 7.06 15.14
CA HIS A 3 21.13 7.09 15.23
C HIS A 3 20.44 6.02 14.35
N LEU A 4 20.97 5.77 13.16
CA LEU A 4 20.50 4.68 12.28
C LEU A 4 20.58 3.29 12.95
N VAL A 5 21.64 3.02 13.72
CA VAL A 5 21.81 1.74 14.42
C VAL A 5 20.83 1.61 15.59
N GLU A 6 20.44 2.73 16.19
CA GLU A 6 19.44 2.73 17.25
C GLU A 6 18.03 2.46 16.68
N LEU A 7 17.66 3.16 15.61
CA LEU A 7 16.40 2.94 14.91
C LEU A 7 16.26 1.50 14.39
N SER A 8 17.33 0.88 13.87
CA SER A 8 17.25 -0.50 13.39
C SER A 8 16.92 -1.49 14.51
N ARG A 9 17.46 -1.28 15.72
CA ARG A 9 17.13 -2.11 16.89
C ARG A 9 15.69 -1.89 17.34
N GLN A 10 15.22 -0.65 17.35
CA GLN A 10 13.83 -0.35 17.69
C GLN A 10 12.85 -0.97 16.69
N ILE A 11 13.14 -0.87 15.40
CA ILE A 11 12.34 -1.52 14.33
C ILE A 11 12.29 -3.03 14.56
N LEU A 12 13.42 -3.68 14.78
CA LEU A 12 13.46 -5.12 15.04
C LEU A 12 12.65 -5.50 16.28
N HIS A 13 12.85 -4.78 17.39
CA HIS A 13 12.15 -5.03 18.65
C HIS A 13 10.63 -4.90 18.49
N HIS A 14 10.15 -3.81 17.86
CA HIS A 14 8.73 -3.59 17.67
C HIS A 14 8.11 -4.51 16.62
N ALA A 15 8.85 -4.93 15.60
CA ALA A 15 8.38 -5.94 14.65
C ALA A 15 8.13 -7.28 15.35
N GLN A 16 9.09 -7.77 16.13
CA GLN A 16 8.95 -9.01 16.91
C GLN A 16 7.79 -8.93 17.91
N ALA A 17 7.66 -7.79 18.60
CA ALA A 17 6.56 -7.56 19.53
C ALA A 17 5.21 -7.55 18.80
N LEU A 18 5.11 -6.92 17.64
CA LEU A 18 3.89 -6.87 16.85
C LEU A 18 3.46 -8.25 16.38
N GLU A 19 4.39 -9.04 15.82
CA GLU A 19 4.12 -10.42 15.39
C GLU A 19 3.60 -11.27 16.56
N SER A 20 4.27 -11.20 17.71
CA SER A 20 3.88 -11.93 18.93
C SER A 20 2.51 -11.50 19.45
N GLN A 21 2.20 -10.20 19.41
CA GLN A 21 0.90 -9.67 19.86
C GLN A 21 -0.25 -10.09 18.93
N LEU A 22 -0.01 -10.14 17.62
CA LEU A 22 -0.99 -10.64 16.65
C LEU A 22 -1.27 -12.13 16.86
N GLU A 23 -0.23 -12.94 17.07
CA GLU A 23 -0.39 -14.36 17.41
C GLU A 23 -1.20 -14.56 18.69
N ALA A 24 -0.88 -13.82 19.75
CA ALA A 24 -1.60 -13.89 21.02
C ALA A 24 -3.08 -13.45 20.90
N ALA A 25 -3.38 -12.55 19.97
CA ALA A 25 -4.74 -12.11 19.66
C ALA A 25 -5.47 -13.05 18.66
N ALA A 26 -4.84 -14.14 18.23
CA ALA A 26 -5.31 -14.99 17.13
C ALA A 26 -5.64 -14.19 15.85
N ALA A 27 -4.94 -13.08 15.65
CA ALA A 27 -5.08 -12.21 14.49
C ALA A 27 -4.11 -12.65 13.37
N PRO A 28 -4.50 -12.52 12.10
CA PRO A 28 -3.63 -12.85 10.97
C PRO A 28 -2.44 -11.89 10.89
N GLN A 29 -1.29 -12.42 10.44
CA GLN A 29 -0.09 -11.61 10.16
C GLN A 29 -0.31 -10.69 8.95
N PRO A 30 0.22 -9.46 8.97
CA PRO A 30 0.11 -8.55 7.83
C PRO A 30 0.85 -9.10 6.62
N SER A 31 0.29 -8.90 5.43
CA SER A 31 0.93 -9.26 4.17
C SER A 31 0.58 -8.24 3.10
N LEU A 32 1.52 -8.04 2.16
CA LEU A 32 1.26 -7.28 0.93
C LEU A 32 0.65 -8.17 -0.16
N THR A 33 0.67 -9.49 0.00
CA THR A 33 0.06 -10.42 -0.97
C THR A 33 -1.46 -10.31 -0.93
N SER A 34 -2.12 -10.64 -2.05
CA SER A 34 -3.59 -10.79 -2.07
C SER A 34 -4.06 -11.83 -1.05
N GLY A 35 -5.28 -11.65 -0.57
CA GLY A 35 -5.86 -12.45 0.51
C GLY A 35 -5.27 -12.17 1.90
N GLY A 36 -4.34 -11.21 2.02
CA GLY A 36 -3.82 -10.74 3.30
C GLY A 36 -4.87 -9.96 4.11
N PRO A 37 -4.69 -9.81 5.43
CA PRO A 37 -5.64 -9.06 6.24
C PRO A 37 -5.63 -7.57 5.90
N ALA A 38 -6.81 -7.00 5.66
CA ALA A 38 -6.95 -5.59 5.32
C ALA A 38 -6.88 -4.65 6.53
N LEU A 39 -7.17 -5.17 7.74
CA LEU A 39 -7.28 -4.37 8.96
C LEU A 39 -6.57 -5.05 10.13
N TYR A 40 -5.96 -4.23 10.98
CA TYR A 40 -5.48 -4.66 12.28
C TYR A 40 -6.64 -4.77 13.28
N PRO A 41 -6.47 -5.54 14.37
CA PRO A 41 -7.43 -5.55 15.48
C PRO A 41 -7.72 -4.15 16.02
N THR A 42 -8.96 -3.92 16.46
CA THR A 42 -9.42 -2.59 16.89
C THR A 42 -8.70 -2.11 18.16
N PRO A 43 -8.33 -0.82 18.26
CA PRO A 43 -7.63 -0.29 19.44
C PRO A 43 -8.42 -0.42 20.76
N SER A 44 -9.75 -0.48 20.69
CA SER A 44 -10.62 -0.68 21.86
C SER A 44 -10.43 -2.06 22.51
N THR A 45 -10.06 -3.08 21.73
CA THR A 45 -9.85 -4.45 22.21
C THR A 45 -8.37 -4.79 22.35
N HIS A 46 -7.50 -4.23 21.49
CA HIS A 46 -6.05 -4.49 21.50
C HIS A 46 -5.23 -3.18 21.43
N PRO A 47 -5.25 -2.35 22.49
CA PRO A 47 -4.56 -1.05 22.48
C PRO A 47 -3.04 -1.18 22.35
N GLN A 48 -2.46 -2.30 22.81
CA GLN A 48 -1.03 -2.56 22.70
C GLN A 48 -0.60 -2.79 21.24
N ILE A 49 -1.41 -3.50 20.43
CA ILE A 49 -1.14 -3.71 19.00
C ILE A 49 -1.09 -2.36 18.27
N PHE A 50 -2.03 -1.47 18.56
CA PHE A 50 -2.06 -0.13 18.00
C PHE A 50 -0.79 0.66 18.35
N THR A 51 -0.41 0.65 19.63
CA THR A 51 0.76 1.40 20.12
C THR A 51 2.06 0.87 19.50
N THR A 52 2.29 -0.45 19.57
CA THR A 52 3.47 -1.10 18.96
C THR A 52 3.57 -0.78 17.47
N ARG A 53 2.44 -0.89 16.75
CA ARG A 53 2.38 -0.58 15.31
C ARG A 53 2.72 0.88 15.04
N SER A 54 2.18 1.82 15.81
CA SER A 54 2.48 3.24 15.63
C SER A 54 3.97 3.51 15.78
N THR A 55 4.58 3.01 16.85
CA THR A 55 6.02 3.19 17.10
C THR A 55 6.88 2.54 16.02
N LEU A 56 6.50 1.34 15.54
CA LEU A 56 7.18 0.68 14.43
C LEU A 56 7.14 1.52 13.14
N VAL A 57 5.97 2.09 12.82
CA VAL A 57 5.79 2.94 11.64
C VAL A 57 6.63 4.21 11.74
N ASP A 58 6.62 4.87 12.90
CA ASP A 58 7.36 6.12 13.10
C ASP A 58 8.87 5.90 13.01
N ALA A 59 9.40 4.87 13.67
CA ALA A 59 10.81 4.51 13.59
C ALA A 59 11.24 4.14 12.15
N SER A 60 10.37 3.42 11.41
CA SER A 60 10.63 3.04 10.02
C SER A 60 10.65 4.25 9.08
N LYS A 61 9.76 5.22 9.28
CA LYS A 61 9.75 6.47 8.51
C LYS A 61 10.99 7.30 8.78
N GLU A 62 11.37 7.45 10.04
CA GLU A 62 12.56 8.21 10.43
C GLU A 62 13.84 7.56 9.86
N MET A 63 13.96 6.23 9.97
CA MET A 63 15.04 5.47 9.35
C MET A 63 15.13 5.74 7.84
N CYS A 64 14.00 5.69 7.13
CA CYS A 64 13.94 5.94 5.70
C CYS A 64 14.41 7.37 5.36
N GLN A 65 13.95 8.38 6.10
CA GLN A 65 14.36 9.77 5.89
C GLN A 65 15.87 9.97 6.11
N LEU A 66 16.43 9.37 7.16
CA LEU A 66 17.86 9.46 7.46
C LEU A 66 18.72 8.72 6.43
N ALA A 67 18.25 7.57 5.95
CA ALA A 67 18.95 6.78 4.95
C ALA A 67 18.98 7.47 3.58
N LEU A 68 17.89 8.15 3.18
CA LEU A 68 17.82 8.98 1.98
C LEU A 68 18.68 10.25 2.12
N GLY A 69 18.75 10.81 3.33
CA GLY A 69 19.31 12.13 3.58
C GLY A 69 18.32 13.26 3.24
N PRO A 70 18.58 14.49 3.73
CA PRO A 70 17.58 15.57 3.74
C PRO A 70 17.15 16.04 2.34
N GLY A 71 18.07 16.07 1.36
CA GLY A 71 17.77 16.53 0.00
C GLY A 71 16.84 15.58 -0.75
N ASP A 72 17.15 14.29 -0.72
CA ASP A 72 16.33 13.27 -1.40
C ASP A 72 15.03 13.00 -0.64
N ALA A 73 15.03 13.09 0.70
CA ALA A 73 13.80 13.04 1.48
C ALA A 73 12.82 14.16 1.07
N LEU A 74 13.30 15.42 0.94
CA LEU A 74 12.46 16.53 0.48
C LEU A 74 11.97 16.33 -0.96
N ARG A 75 12.83 15.85 -1.86
CA ARG A 75 12.45 15.56 -3.24
C ARG A 75 11.38 14.46 -3.31
N SER A 76 11.48 13.43 -2.47
CA SER A 76 10.50 12.34 -2.40
C SER A 76 9.12 12.85 -1.98
N MET A 77 9.06 13.71 -0.96
CA MET A 77 7.80 14.32 -0.49
C MET A 77 7.10 15.16 -1.58
N ILE A 78 7.86 15.89 -2.40
CA ILE A 78 7.28 16.80 -3.40
C ILE A 78 6.96 16.08 -4.72
N GLY A 79 7.83 15.14 -5.12
CA GLY A 79 7.82 14.54 -6.46
C GLY A 79 6.88 13.36 -6.60
N SER A 80 6.91 12.42 -5.64
CA SER A 80 6.24 11.13 -5.76
C SER A 80 4.73 11.26 -5.52
N GLU A 81 4.33 12.01 -4.49
CA GLU A 81 2.94 12.11 -4.03
C GLU A 81 1.96 12.56 -5.13
N LYS A 82 2.38 13.47 -6.03
CA LYS A 82 1.53 13.94 -7.14
C LYS A 82 1.26 12.84 -8.17
N ILE A 83 2.30 12.05 -8.50
CA ILE A 83 2.21 10.96 -9.48
C ILE A 83 1.44 9.79 -8.88
N GLU A 84 1.64 9.53 -7.59
CA GLU A 84 0.83 8.59 -6.81
C GLU A 84 -0.64 9.01 -6.90
N LEU A 85 -1.00 10.22 -6.43
CA LEU A 85 -2.39 10.69 -6.46
C LEU A 85 -3.03 10.63 -7.85
N PHE A 86 -2.31 11.03 -8.90
CA PHE A 86 -2.78 10.91 -10.27
C PHE A 86 -3.05 9.45 -10.67
N THR A 87 -2.15 8.54 -10.29
CA THR A 87 -2.30 7.11 -10.56
C THR A 87 -3.51 6.54 -9.84
N LEU A 88 -3.71 6.88 -8.57
CA LEU A 88 -4.85 6.43 -7.78
C LEU A 88 -6.18 6.96 -8.37
N ASN A 89 -6.22 8.22 -8.81
CA ASN A 89 -7.36 8.80 -9.53
C ASN A 89 -7.66 8.05 -10.83
N ALA A 90 -6.63 7.77 -11.63
CA ALA A 90 -6.79 7.08 -12.90
C ALA A 90 -7.31 5.65 -12.70
N ILE A 91 -6.78 4.92 -11.72
CA ILE A 91 -7.24 3.58 -11.33
C ILE A 91 -8.71 3.57 -10.93
N ASP A 92 -9.13 4.56 -10.14
CA ASP A 92 -10.52 4.70 -9.68
C ASP A 92 -11.47 5.06 -10.84
N ARG A 93 -11.15 6.11 -11.60
CA ARG A 93 -11.97 6.57 -12.74
C ARG A 93 -12.13 5.53 -13.85
N LEU A 94 -11.08 4.76 -14.11
CA LEU A 94 -11.12 3.67 -15.08
C LEU A 94 -11.76 2.40 -14.50
N GLY A 95 -12.08 2.38 -13.21
CA GLY A 95 -12.68 1.23 -12.53
C GLY A 95 -11.77 -0.01 -12.57
N VAL A 96 -10.45 0.16 -12.57
CA VAL A 96 -9.48 -0.93 -12.72
C VAL A 96 -9.70 -2.01 -11.64
N CYS A 97 -9.86 -1.59 -10.38
CA CYS A 97 -10.10 -2.53 -9.27
C CYS A 97 -11.37 -3.37 -9.45
N LYS A 98 -12.37 -2.91 -10.20
CA LYS A 98 -13.62 -3.65 -10.45
C LYS A 98 -13.46 -4.70 -11.55
N HIS A 99 -12.45 -4.56 -12.41
CA HIS A 99 -12.21 -5.41 -13.57
C HIS A 99 -11.07 -6.41 -13.34
N VAL A 100 -10.21 -6.18 -12.35
CA VAL A 100 -9.27 -7.20 -11.87
C VAL A 100 -10.07 -8.24 -11.07
N PRO A 101 -9.93 -9.55 -11.37
CA PRO A 101 -10.68 -10.57 -10.68
C PRO A 101 -10.17 -10.75 -9.25
N PRO A 102 -11.03 -11.17 -8.32
CA PRO A 102 -10.63 -11.40 -6.93
C PRO A 102 -9.61 -12.53 -6.83
N PHE A 103 -8.82 -12.53 -5.76
CA PHE A 103 -7.92 -13.63 -5.42
C PHE A 103 -8.63 -15.00 -5.44
N PRO A 104 -8.00 -16.09 -5.91
CA PRO A 104 -6.61 -16.20 -6.40
C PRO A 104 -6.43 -15.98 -7.90
N SER A 105 -7.37 -15.31 -8.55
CA SER A 105 -7.35 -15.14 -10.01
C SER A 105 -6.48 -13.95 -10.45
N SER A 106 -6.13 -13.95 -11.73
CA SER A 106 -5.44 -12.84 -12.40
C SER A 106 -6.04 -12.58 -13.78
N ILE A 107 -5.77 -11.41 -14.35
CA ILE A 107 -6.21 -11.02 -15.69
C ILE A 107 -5.02 -10.48 -16.49
N SER A 108 -4.97 -10.75 -17.80
CA SER A 108 -3.95 -10.14 -18.64
C SER A 108 -4.20 -8.64 -18.85
N VAL A 109 -3.13 -7.85 -18.93
CA VAL A 109 -3.21 -6.40 -19.18
C VAL A 109 -4.05 -6.12 -20.44
N LYS A 110 -3.88 -6.91 -21.50
CA LYS A 110 -4.64 -6.77 -22.75
C LYS A 110 -6.15 -6.97 -22.55
N LYS A 111 -6.57 -8.00 -21.79
CA LYS A 111 -7.98 -8.26 -21.52
C LYS A 111 -8.58 -7.18 -20.62
N LEU A 112 -7.82 -6.74 -19.61
CA LEU A 112 -8.21 -5.65 -18.73
C LEU A 112 -8.40 -4.34 -19.50
N ALA A 113 -7.44 -3.99 -20.37
CA ALA A 113 -7.47 -2.82 -21.24
C ALA A 113 -8.71 -2.81 -22.16
N GLN A 114 -9.05 -3.96 -22.74
CA GLN A 114 -10.27 -4.12 -23.52
C GLN A 114 -11.53 -3.90 -22.69
N GLY A 115 -11.58 -4.45 -21.47
CA GLY A 115 -12.72 -4.30 -20.56
C GLY A 115 -13.00 -2.84 -20.15
N ILE A 116 -11.95 -2.03 -20.03
CA ILE A 116 -12.05 -0.61 -19.62
C ILE A 116 -11.88 0.38 -20.79
N SER A 117 -11.81 -0.10 -22.04
CA SER A 117 -11.65 0.70 -23.26
C SER A 117 -10.44 1.65 -23.26
N VAL A 118 -9.27 1.15 -22.83
CA VAL A 118 -7.99 1.90 -22.82
C VAL A 118 -6.96 1.19 -23.69
N GLN A 119 -5.98 1.92 -24.23
CA GLN A 119 -4.85 1.32 -24.95
C GLN A 119 -3.99 0.47 -24.00
N PRO A 120 -3.63 -0.78 -24.36
CA PRO A 120 -2.87 -1.67 -23.50
C PRO A 120 -1.57 -1.06 -22.97
N GLU A 121 -0.85 -0.31 -23.80
CA GLU A 121 0.45 0.30 -23.48
C GLU A 121 0.30 1.40 -22.41
N ILE A 122 -0.80 2.16 -22.46
CA ILE A 122 -1.11 3.19 -21.46
C ILE A 122 -1.45 2.53 -20.13
N LEU A 123 -2.30 1.50 -20.17
CA LEU A 123 -2.69 0.76 -18.97
C LEU A 123 -1.48 0.05 -18.35
N GLU A 124 -0.59 -0.52 -19.15
CA GLU A 124 0.61 -1.20 -18.66
C GLU A 124 1.52 -0.24 -17.89
N ARG A 125 1.73 0.98 -18.41
CA ARG A 125 2.52 2.01 -17.72
C ARG A 125 1.90 2.40 -16.38
N LEU A 126 0.57 2.59 -16.36
CA LEU A 126 -0.17 2.90 -15.15
C LEU A 126 -0.04 1.77 -14.12
N LEU A 127 -0.23 0.52 -14.54
CA LEU A 127 -0.16 -0.66 -13.68
C LEU A 127 1.26 -0.94 -13.17
N ARG A 128 2.30 -0.67 -13.98
CA ARG A 128 3.69 -0.82 -13.55
C ARG A 128 4.03 0.14 -12.42
N PHE A 129 3.60 1.41 -12.53
CA PHE A 129 3.76 2.36 -11.44
C PHE A 129 2.90 1.98 -10.22
N ALA A 130 1.66 1.53 -10.43
CA ALA A 130 0.82 0.99 -9.37
C ALA A 130 1.45 -0.20 -8.64
N GLY A 131 2.16 -1.06 -9.37
CA GLY A 131 2.92 -2.17 -8.80
C GLY A 131 4.09 -1.72 -7.92
N SER A 132 4.76 -0.62 -8.27
CA SER A 132 5.80 -0.03 -7.41
C SER A 132 5.27 0.48 -6.06
N MET A 133 3.97 0.81 -5.99
CA MET A 133 3.27 1.18 -4.77
C MET A 133 2.66 -0.02 -4.02
N ASN A 134 2.94 -1.26 -4.46
CA ASN A 134 2.30 -2.48 -3.97
C ASN A 134 0.76 -2.49 -4.11
N LEU A 135 0.20 -1.70 -5.04
CA LEU A 135 -1.24 -1.64 -5.23
C LEU A 135 -1.76 -2.81 -6.09
N PHE A 136 -0.97 -3.27 -7.06
CA PHE A 136 -1.25 -4.48 -7.85
C PHE A 136 0.01 -5.31 -8.00
N ASN A 137 -0.14 -6.61 -8.09
CA ASN A 137 0.96 -7.49 -8.47
C ASN A 137 0.93 -7.69 -10.00
N VAL A 138 1.99 -7.25 -10.67
CA VAL A 138 2.12 -7.26 -12.14
C VAL A 138 3.31 -8.14 -12.54
N VAL A 139 3.03 -9.34 -13.05
CA VAL A 139 4.05 -10.33 -13.44
C VAL A 139 3.70 -10.90 -14.81
N ASN A 140 4.64 -10.87 -15.77
CA ASN A 140 4.45 -11.42 -17.11
C ASN A 140 3.13 -10.97 -17.79
N GLU A 141 2.83 -9.66 -17.74
CA GLU A 141 1.58 -9.06 -18.24
C GLU A 141 0.30 -9.58 -17.59
N GLN A 142 0.40 -10.32 -16.49
CA GLN A 142 -0.73 -10.67 -15.62
C GLN A 142 -0.83 -9.68 -14.48
N VAL A 143 -2.07 -9.29 -14.17
CA VAL A 143 -2.42 -8.37 -13.11
C VAL A 143 -3.26 -9.12 -12.10
N SER A 144 -2.88 -9.02 -10.84
CA SER A 144 -3.62 -9.55 -9.71
C SER A 144 -3.67 -8.52 -8.59
N HIS A 145 -4.69 -8.65 -7.73
CA HIS A 145 -4.77 -7.83 -6.54
C HIS A 145 -3.61 -8.08 -5.57
N THR A 146 -3.34 -7.07 -4.76
CA THR A 146 -2.61 -7.15 -3.49
C THR A 146 -3.59 -6.90 -2.34
N ALA A 147 -3.15 -7.08 -1.09
CA ALA A 147 -3.96 -6.69 0.06
C ALA A 147 -4.39 -5.21 0.01
N LEU A 148 -3.58 -4.33 -0.61
CA LEU A 148 -3.89 -2.89 -0.70
C LEU A 148 -5.05 -2.61 -1.66
N SER A 149 -5.08 -3.21 -2.85
CA SER A 149 -6.18 -2.99 -3.80
C SER A 149 -7.47 -3.73 -3.41
N GLU A 150 -7.38 -4.77 -2.59
CA GLU A 150 -8.53 -5.45 -1.97
C GLU A 150 -9.10 -4.68 -0.77
N ALA A 151 -8.32 -3.79 -0.15
CA ALA A 151 -8.76 -3.04 1.02
C ALA A 151 -9.94 -2.11 0.69
N GLN A 152 -11.12 -2.50 1.17
CA GLN A 152 -12.40 -1.80 0.96
C GLN A 152 -12.39 -0.35 1.48
N SER A 153 -11.58 -0.08 2.51
CA SER A 153 -11.39 1.25 3.11
C SER A 153 -10.71 2.25 2.18
N TRP A 154 -9.87 1.78 1.25
CA TRP A 154 -9.14 2.66 0.36
C TRP A 154 -10.03 3.23 -0.76
N GLN A 155 -11.01 2.45 -1.25
CA GLN A 155 -12.03 2.92 -2.21
C GLN A 155 -12.88 4.06 -1.64
N GLN A 156 -13.26 3.97 -0.36
CA GLN A 156 -14.00 5.03 0.34
C GLN A 156 -13.15 6.29 0.59
N SER A 157 -11.88 6.09 0.98
CA SER A 157 -10.95 7.19 1.28
C SER A 157 -10.59 8.01 0.04
N ILE A 158 -10.35 7.36 -1.11
CA ILE A 158 -10.09 8.04 -2.38
C ILE A 158 -11.30 8.88 -2.81
N SER A 159 -12.50 8.31 -2.73
CA SER A 159 -13.74 8.98 -3.13
C SER A 159 -13.94 10.28 -2.34
N GLN A 160 -13.60 10.27 -1.04
CA GLN A 160 -13.66 11.46 -0.18
C GLN A 160 -12.58 12.49 -0.49
N ILE A 161 -11.36 12.07 -0.82
CA ILE A 161 -10.27 13.00 -1.18
C ILE A 161 -10.61 13.73 -2.49
N PHE A 162 -11.12 13.03 -3.51
CA PHE A 162 -11.43 13.66 -4.79
C PHE A 162 -12.69 14.52 -4.79
N SER A 163 -13.65 14.29 -3.90
CA SER A 163 -14.82 15.17 -3.76
C SER A 163 -14.44 16.57 -3.24
N VAL A 164 -13.40 16.66 -2.40
CA VAL A 164 -12.89 17.95 -1.88
C VAL A 164 -12.26 18.81 -2.98
N PHE A 165 -11.66 18.21 -4.01
CA PHE A 165 -11.04 18.94 -5.12
C PHE A 165 -11.99 19.27 -6.28
N SER A 166 -13.26 18.85 -6.20
CA SER A 166 -14.28 19.10 -7.22
C SER A 166 -15.37 20.08 -6.75
N SER A 167 -15.12 20.79 -5.64
CA SER A 167 -15.96 21.84 -5.07
C SER A 167 -15.44 23.24 -5.41
#